data_AF-A0A7H8QE33-F1
#
_entry.id   AF-A0A7H8QE33-F1
#
_cell.length_a   1.000
_cell.length_b   1.000
_cell.length_c   1.000
_cell.angle_alpha   90.00
_cell.angle_beta   90.00
_cell.angle_gamma   90.00
#
_symmetry.space_group_name_H-M   'P 1'
#
loop_
_entity.id
_entity.type
_entity.pdbx_description
1 polymer ?
#
loop_
_entity_poly.entity_id
_entity_poly.type
_entity_poly.pdbx_seq_one_letter_code
_entity_poly.pdbx_strand_id
1 'polypeptide(L)'
;MPLEIVRNDITNMQTDAIVNAANSSLQMGGGVCGAIFRAAGAKELQTACDRIGHCPTGGAIETPAFRLQADYIIHAVGPVWRGGKEREEELLRSCYQKSLELAASLGCESIAFPLISAGIYGYPKDQALQAAISEIHHFLLDHEMLVYLVVFDKQSFGISEKLYRSVKQFVDENYIDEQEIRYPRNRKMVEQDIMADAAFGQLEQSISQGGLEEALKRMNEPFSVRLLRFIDEKNMSDVDTYKKANIDRKLFSKIRNSKNYTPMKKTVIAFAIALQLDLDETEELLDSAGYTLTRSNKFDVIIEYFIEQENYRIHEINEALFAFDQPLLGA
;
A
#
# COMPACT_ATOMS: atom_id res chain seq x y z
N MET A 1 10.21 -3.38 5.78
CA MET A 1 9.82 -4.31 4.71
C MET A 1 8.32 -4.43 4.73
N PRO A 2 7.66 -4.30 3.58
CA PRO A 2 6.30 -3.77 3.54
C PRO A 2 5.23 -4.83 3.83
N LEU A 3 4.15 -4.36 4.45
CA LEU A 3 2.84 -4.94 4.25
C LEU A 3 2.34 -4.49 2.87
N GLU A 4 2.03 -5.43 1.98
CA GLU A 4 1.45 -5.16 0.67
C GLU A 4 0.01 -5.68 0.59
N ILE A 5 -0.89 -4.84 0.11
CA ILE A 5 -2.26 -5.24 -0.17
C ILE A 5 -2.34 -5.53 -1.66
N VAL A 6 -2.69 -6.77 -2.01
CA VAL A 6 -2.67 -7.23 -3.40
C VAL A 6 -4.00 -7.84 -3.81
N ARG A 7 -4.40 -7.56 -5.04
CA ARG A 7 -5.55 -8.21 -5.66
C ARG A 7 -5.09 -9.46 -6.40
N ASN A 8 -5.25 -10.62 -5.77
CA ASN A 8 -4.84 -11.88 -6.37
C ASN A 8 -5.67 -13.06 -5.84
N ASP A 9 -5.46 -14.24 -6.42
CA ASP A 9 -5.83 -15.51 -5.81
C ASP A 9 -4.68 -15.95 -4.89
N ILE A 10 -4.97 -16.16 -3.60
CA ILE A 10 -3.96 -16.55 -2.61
C ILE A 10 -3.27 -17.87 -2.97
N THR A 11 -3.92 -18.74 -3.74
CA THR A 11 -3.36 -20.03 -4.18
C THR A 11 -2.26 -19.87 -5.23
N ASN A 12 -2.13 -18.68 -5.83
CA ASN A 12 -1.11 -18.34 -6.82
C ASN A 12 0.03 -17.49 -6.24
N MET A 13 0.02 -17.20 -4.94
CA MET A 13 1.05 -16.36 -4.31
C MET A 13 2.38 -17.11 -4.24
N GLN A 14 3.46 -16.40 -4.58
CA GLN A 14 4.84 -16.86 -4.44
C GLN A 14 5.38 -16.36 -3.11
N THR A 15 5.08 -17.10 -2.05
CA THR A 15 5.48 -16.80 -0.67
C THR A 15 5.79 -18.08 0.07
N ASP A 16 6.65 -18.02 1.09
CA ASP A 16 7.08 -19.21 1.84
C ASP A 16 5.91 -19.85 2.61
N ALA A 17 5.00 -19.01 3.15
CA ALA A 17 3.77 -19.47 3.77
C ALA A 17 2.52 -18.80 3.17
N ILE A 18 1.42 -19.54 3.06
CA ILE A 18 0.09 -18.96 2.87
C ILE A 18 -0.82 -19.29 4.04
N VAL A 19 -1.77 -18.40 4.33
CA VAL A 19 -2.70 -18.58 5.44
C VAL A 19 -4.05 -19.05 4.92
N ASN A 20 -4.57 -20.11 5.53
CA ASN A 20 -5.91 -20.60 5.31
C ASN A 20 -6.84 -20.11 6.43
N ALA A 21 -7.94 -19.45 6.08
CA ALA A 21 -9.04 -19.17 7.01
C ALA A 21 -9.83 -20.46 7.27
N ALA A 22 -9.42 -21.20 8.30
CA ALA A 22 -9.90 -22.53 8.64
C ALA A 22 -11.06 -22.51 9.64
N ASN A 23 -11.76 -23.65 9.75
CA ASN A 23 -12.63 -23.95 10.87
C ASN A 23 -11.87 -24.76 11.93
N SER A 24 -12.41 -24.83 13.15
CA SER A 24 -11.73 -25.46 14.28
C SER A 24 -11.50 -26.97 14.14
N SER A 25 -12.25 -27.65 13.27
CA SER A 25 -12.06 -29.06 12.95
C SER A 25 -11.03 -29.31 11.85
N LEU A 26 -10.41 -28.24 11.30
CA LEU A 26 -9.44 -28.29 10.20
C LEU A 26 -9.93 -29.08 8.97
N GLN A 27 -11.25 -29.08 8.74
CA GLN A 27 -11.86 -29.76 7.60
C GLN A 27 -11.98 -28.81 6.41
N MET A 28 -11.92 -29.36 5.19
CA MET A 28 -12.18 -28.59 3.98
C MET A 28 -13.55 -27.88 4.06
N GLY A 29 -13.51 -26.56 3.95
CA GLY A 29 -14.70 -25.70 3.92
C GLY A 29 -14.97 -25.10 2.53
N GLY A 30 -15.83 -24.10 2.50
CA GLY A 30 -16.05 -23.24 1.34
C GLY A 30 -15.02 -22.09 1.24
N GLY A 31 -15.26 -21.15 0.32
CA GLY A 31 -14.46 -19.92 0.19
C GLY A 31 -12.97 -20.19 -0.06
N VAL A 32 -12.12 -19.39 0.59
CA VAL A 32 -10.66 -19.49 0.50
C VAL A 32 -10.13 -20.85 0.98
N CYS A 33 -10.73 -21.42 2.04
CA CYS A 33 -10.35 -22.74 2.55
C CYS A 33 -10.55 -23.82 1.48
N GLY A 34 -11.72 -23.85 0.84
CA GLY A 34 -11.98 -24.79 -0.25
C GLY A 34 -11.04 -24.59 -1.44
N ALA A 35 -10.67 -23.35 -1.76
CA ALA A 35 -9.72 -23.04 -2.83
C ALA A 35 -8.32 -23.58 -2.51
N ILE A 36 -7.81 -23.32 -1.30
CA ILE A 36 -6.51 -23.81 -0.82
C ILE A 36 -6.47 -25.34 -0.81
N PHE A 37 -7.50 -26.01 -0.27
CA PHE A 37 -7.56 -27.48 -0.28
C PHE A 37 -7.52 -28.06 -1.69
N ARG A 38 -8.27 -27.49 -2.64
CA ARG A 38 -8.25 -27.96 -4.04
C ARG A 38 -6.89 -27.75 -4.68
N ALA A 39 -6.28 -26.58 -4.47
CA ALA A 39 -4.98 -26.23 -5.05
C ALA A 39 -3.83 -27.07 -4.48
N ALA A 40 -3.79 -27.26 -3.15
CA ALA A 40 -2.78 -28.08 -2.47
C ALA A 40 -2.91 -29.58 -2.76
N GLY A 41 -4.10 -30.05 -3.15
CA GLY A 41 -4.44 -31.46 -3.21
C GLY A 41 -5.27 -31.86 -1.99
N ALA A 42 -6.58 -31.93 -2.18
CA ALA A 42 -7.53 -31.97 -1.05
C ALA A 42 -7.35 -33.21 -0.16
N LYS A 43 -6.97 -34.35 -0.73
CA LYS A 43 -6.80 -35.59 0.03
C LYS A 43 -5.54 -35.54 0.90
N GLU A 44 -4.45 -35.07 0.33
CA GLU A 44 -3.15 -34.94 0.98
C GLU A 44 -3.22 -33.93 2.14
N LEU A 45 -3.80 -32.76 1.87
CA LEU A 45 -3.98 -31.73 2.90
C LEU A 45 -4.93 -32.20 4.00
N GLN A 46 -6.08 -32.80 3.66
CA GLN A 46 -7.01 -33.31 4.66
C GLN A 46 -6.36 -34.37 5.55
N THR A 47 -5.53 -35.26 4.98
CA THR A 47 -4.80 -36.28 5.75
C THR A 47 -3.83 -35.65 6.75
N ALA A 48 -3.17 -34.54 6.41
CA ALA A 48 -2.31 -33.82 7.35
C ALA A 48 -3.14 -33.11 8.45
N CYS A 49 -4.23 -32.44 8.07
CA CYS A 49 -5.13 -31.80 9.01
C CYS A 49 -5.77 -32.80 10.00
N ASP A 50 -6.15 -34.00 9.53
CA ASP A 50 -6.77 -35.03 10.38
C ASP A 50 -5.80 -35.58 11.45
N ARG A 51 -4.48 -35.59 11.17
CA ARG A 51 -3.47 -35.98 12.16
C ARG A 51 -3.32 -34.95 13.27
N ILE A 52 -3.55 -33.68 12.97
CA ILE A 52 -3.55 -32.58 13.94
C ILE A 52 -4.86 -32.61 14.75
N GLY A 53 -5.99 -32.83 14.07
CA GLY A 53 -7.31 -33.04 14.66
C GLY A 53 -8.08 -31.75 14.96
N HIS A 54 -7.52 -30.83 15.74
CA HIS A 54 -8.25 -29.64 16.18
C HIS A 54 -7.35 -28.42 16.38
N CYS A 55 -7.87 -27.24 16.03
CA CYS A 55 -7.29 -25.96 16.40
C CYS A 55 -8.39 -25.06 17.00
N PRO A 56 -8.19 -24.49 18.21
CA PRO A 56 -9.19 -23.60 18.80
C PRO A 56 -9.29 -22.28 18.03
N THR A 57 -10.43 -21.61 18.14
CA THR A 57 -10.61 -20.24 17.63
C THR A 57 -9.57 -19.30 18.23
N GLY A 58 -9.01 -18.40 17.41
CA GLY A 58 -7.86 -17.58 17.78
C GLY A 58 -6.52 -18.33 17.74
N GLY A 59 -6.50 -19.56 17.23
CA GLY A 59 -5.30 -20.38 17.04
C GLY A 59 -4.83 -20.40 15.58
N ALA A 60 -3.59 -20.84 15.38
CA ALA A 60 -3.00 -21.12 14.08
C ALA A 60 -2.14 -22.39 14.18
N ILE A 61 -2.12 -23.21 13.12
CA ILE A 61 -1.27 -24.41 13.03
C ILE A 61 -0.83 -24.66 11.59
N GLU A 62 0.34 -25.23 11.40
CA GLU A 62 0.95 -25.42 10.09
C GLU A 62 0.77 -26.82 9.51
N THR A 63 0.78 -26.91 8.19
CA THR A 63 0.99 -28.14 7.42
C THR A 63 1.91 -27.84 6.23
N PRO A 64 2.51 -28.86 5.59
CA PRO A 64 3.16 -28.67 4.28
C PRO A 64 2.15 -28.17 3.23
N ALA A 65 2.60 -27.35 2.27
CA ALA A 65 1.69 -26.78 1.26
C ALA A 65 1.41 -27.70 0.05
N PHE A 66 2.06 -28.85 -0.01
CA PHE A 66 1.88 -29.89 -1.03
C PHE A 66 2.10 -29.39 -2.47
N ARG A 67 1.02 -29.18 -3.23
CA ARG A 67 1.08 -28.79 -4.66
C ARG A 67 1.13 -27.29 -4.88
N LEU A 68 1.03 -26.49 -3.82
CA LEU A 68 1.19 -25.04 -3.89
C LEU A 68 2.66 -24.65 -4.07
N GLN A 69 2.90 -23.40 -4.49
CA GLN A 69 4.26 -22.86 -4.63
C GLN A 69 4.89 -22.48 -3.29
N ALA A 70 4.07 -22.32 -2.24
CA ALA A 70 4.53 -22.11 -0.88
C ALA A 70 5.11 -23.40 -0.29
N ASP A 71 5.88 -23.25 0.79
CA ASP A 71 6.39 -24.39 1.57
C ASP A 71 5.36 -24.82 2.63
N TYR A 72 4.67 -23.85 3.23
CA TYR A 72 3.74 -24.07 4.34
C TYR A 72 2.34 -23.49 4.10
N ILE A 73 1.33 -24.18 4.64
CA ILE A 73 -0.02 -23.64 4.86
C ILE A 73 -0.21 -23.45 6.36
N ILE A 74 -0.50 -22.22 6.78
CA ILE A 74 -0.86 -21.90 8.17
C ILE A 74 -2.39 -21.81 8.26
N HIS A 75 -3.00 -22.74 8.99
CA HIS A 75 -4.43 -22.83 9.22
C HIS A 75 -4.84 -21.98 10.42
N ALA A 76 -5.31 -20.76 10.18
CA ALA A 76 -5.77 -19.84 11.21
C ALA A 76 -7.29 -19.96 11.40
N VAL A 77 -7.74 -20.14 12.64
CA VAL A 77 -9.16 -20.34 12.97
C VAL A 77 -9.77 -19.06 13.52
N GLY A 78 -10.32 -18.25 12.61
CA GLY A 78 -10.97 -16.98 12.95
C GLY A 78 -12.28 -17.14 13.72
N PRO A 79 -12.75 -16.11 14.45
CA PRO A 79 -14.04 -16.12 15.12
C PRO A 79 -15.20 -15.92 14.15
N VAL A 80 -16.35 -16.51 14.48
CA VAL A 80 -17.63 -16.18 13.84
C VAL A 80 -18.17 -14.91 14.47
N TRP A 81 -18.54 -13.92 13.66
CA TRP A 81 -19.05 -12.64 14.15
C TRP A 81 -20.43 -12.81 14.80
N ARG A 82 -20.58 -12.38 16.06
CA ARG A 82 -21.84 -12.40 16.81
C ARG A 82 -22.21 -11.02 17.35
N GLY A 83 -21.70 -9.96 16.73
CA GLY A 83 -21.97 -8.57 17.11
C GLY A 83 -20.90 -7.94 17.99
N GLY A 84 -19.73 -8.55 18.15
CA GLY A 84 -18.53 -7.92 18.71
C GLY A 84 -18.49 -7.88 20.25
N LYS A 85 -19.26 -8.74 20.91
CA LYS A 85 -19.38 -8.77 22.39
C LYS A 85 -18.79 -10.03 23.03
N GLU A 86 -18.33 -10.97 22.23
CA GLU A 86 -17.84 -12.30 22.61
C GLU A 86 -16.34 -12.44 22.33
N ARG A 87 -15.59 -11.35 22.55
CA ARG A 87 -14.13 -11.28 22.34
C ARG A 87 -13.69 -11.56 20.90
N GLU A 88 -14.58 -11.37 19.92
CA GLU A 88 -14.26 -11.68 18.52
C GLU A 88 -13.07 -10.87 18.01
N GLU A 89 -12.92 -9.61 18.41
CA GLU A 89 -11.76 -8.81 17.99
C GLU A 89 -10.45 -9.39 18.53
N GLU A 90 -10.40 -9.74 19.81
CA GLU A 90 -9.23 -10.34 20.46
C GLU A 90 -8.84 -11.66 19.76
N LEU A 91 -9.83 -12.51 19.46
CA LEU A 91 -9.61 -13.77 18.78
C LEU A 91 -9.14 -13.59 17.33
N LEU A 92 -9.68 -12.61 16.62
CA LEU A 92 -9.24 -12.29 15.26
C LEU A 92 -7.80 -11.78 15.25
N ARG A 93 -7.46 -10.86 16.15
CA ARG A 93 -6.08 -10.37 16.33
C ARG A 93 -5.11 -11.51 16.65
N SER A 94 -5.51 -12.41 17.56
CA SER A 94 -4.70 -13.59 17.92
C SER A 94 -4.42 -14.51 16.71
N CYS A 95 -5.33 -14.60 15.75
CA CYS A 95 -5.09 -15.37 14.51
C CYS A 95 -3.94 -14.80 13.70
N TYR A 96 -3.91 -13.48 13.49
CA TYR A 96 -2.82 -12.81 12.76
C TYR A 96 -1.50 -12.95 13.52
N GLN A 97 -1.51 -12.62 14.82
CA GLN A 97 -0.33 -12.72 15.68
C GLN A 97 0.29 -14.11 15.62
N LYS A 98 -0.47 -15.17 15.92
CA LYS A 98 0.05 -16.54 15.96
C LYS A 98 0.49 -17.06 14.59
N SER A 99 -0.17 -16.62 13.52
CA SER A 99 0.24 -17.00 12.17
C SER A 99 1.59 -16.38 11.80
N LEU A 100 1.81 -15.11 12.16
CA LEU A 100 3.08 -14.41 11.94
C LEU A 100 4.22 -15.00 12.80
N GLU A 101 3.96 -15.26 14.08
CA GLU A 101 4.90 -15.92 14.99
C GLU A 101 5.28 -17.32 14.49
N LEU A 102 4.31 -18.10 14.02
CA LEU A 102 4.54 -19.43 13.48
C LEU A 102 5.38 -19.37 12.20
N ALA A 103 5.07 -18.47 11.27
CA ALA A 103 5.85 -18.27 10.06
C ALA A 103 7.31 -17.88 10.37
N ALA A 104 7.52 -16.96 11.33
CA ALA A 104 8.87 -16.60 11.77
C ALA A 104 9.62 -17.79 12.40
N SER A 105 8.92 -18.61 13.19
CA SER A 105 9.53 -19.81 13.80
C SER A 105 9.93 -20.87 12.78
N LEU A 106 9.24 -20.91 11.64
CA LEU A 106 9.54 -21.77 10.49
C LEU A 106 10.64 -21.19 9.57
N GLY A 107 11.11 -19.97 9.84
CA GLY A 107 12.12 -19.28 9.05
C GLY A 107 11.59 -18.69 7.74
N CYS A 108 10.27 -18.46 7.62
CA CYS A 108 9.69 -17.82 6.45
C CYS A 108 10.11 -16.35 6.35
N GLU A 109 10.52 -15.92 5.17
CA GLU A 109 10.79 -14.52 4.84
C GLU A 109 9.53 -13.83 4.29
N SER A 110 8.54 -14.60 3.83
CA SER A 110 7.30 -14.09 3.24
C SER A 110 6.04 -14.89 3.61
N ILE A 111 4.92 -14.19 3.79
CA ILE A 111 3.62 -14.78 4.13
C ILE A 111 2.46 -14.06 3.46
N ALA A 112 1.48 -14.81 2.95
CA ALA A 112 0.24 -14.26 2.39
C ALA A 112 -0.98 -14.59 3.26
N PHE A 113 -1.74 -13.56 3.63
CA PHE A 113 -2.99 -13.64 4.38
C PHE A 113 -4.20 -13.39 3.48
N PRO A 114 -5.29 -14.15 3.65
CA PRO A 114 -6.61 -13.68 3.28
C PRO A 114 -7.13 -12.74 4.38
N LEU A 115 -8.22 -12.02 4.10
CA LEU A 115 -8.93 -11.31 5.16
C LEU A 115 -9.73 -12.30 6.03
N ILE A 116 -9.14 -12.71 7.16
CA ILE A 116 -9.69 -13.74 8.05
C ILE A 116 -11.06 -13.32 8.59
N SER A 117 -12.01 -14.26 8.65
CA SER A 117 -13.40 -14.10 9.11
C SER A 117 -14.32 -13.17 8.31
N ALA A 118 -13.81 -12.39 7.34
CA ALA A 118 -14.60 -11.43 6.56
C ALA A 118 -15.48 -12.05 5.45
N GLY A 119 -15.41 -13.38 5.28
CA GLY A 119 -16.25 -14.15 4.36
C GLY A 119 -17.48 -14.73 5.06
N ILE A 120 -17.60 -16.06 5.03
CA ILE A 120 -18.75 -16.81 5.58
C ILE A 120 -18.99 -16.51 7.07
N TYR A 121 -17.94 -16.17 7.83
CA TYR A 121 -18.03 -15.86 9.26
C TYR A 121 -18.60 -14.46 9.56
N GLY A 122 -18.83 -13.65 8.53
CA GLY A 122 -19.64 -12.43 8.61
C GLY A 122 -18.99 -11.29 9.41
N TYR A 123 -17.69 -11.34 9.65
CA TYR A 123 -16.98 -10.27 10.33
C TYR A 123 -17.03 -8.99 9.47
N PRO A 124 -17.39 -7.81 10.03
CA PRO A 124 -17.37 -6.55 9.30
C PRO A 124 -16.00 -6.33 8.64
N LYS A 125 -15.99 -6.11 7.32
CA LYS A 125 -14.76 -6.10 6.51
C LYS A 125 -13.80 -4.98 6.93
N ASP A 126 -14.33 -3.82 7.24
CA ASP A 126 -13.62 -2.66 7.79
C ASP A 126 -12.91 -3.00 9.11
N GLN A 127 -13.64 -3.62 10.05
CA GLN A 127 -13.07 -4.01 11.35
C GLN A 127 -12.05 -5.14 11.21
N ALA A 128 -12.31 -6.11 10.34
CA ALA A 128 -11.38 -7.21 10.08
C ALA A 128 -10.07 -6.72 9.44
N LEU A 129 -10.18 -5.75 8.54
CA LEU A 129 -9.04 -5.13 7.86
C LEU A 129 -8.22 -4.30 8.84
N GLN A 130 -8.87 -3.49 9.67
CA GLN A 130 -8.20 -2.74 10.73
C GLN A 130 -7.45 -3.68 11.69
N ALA A 131 -8.06 -4.78 12.11
CA ALA A 131 -7.39 -5.78 12.96
C ALA A 131 -6.18 -6.41 12.25
N ALA A 132 -6.33 -6.82 10.98
CA ALA A 132 -5.25 -7.41 10.18
C ALA A 132 -4.04 -6.46 10.08
N ILE A 133 -4.28 -5.24 9.62
CA ILE A 133 -3.23 -4.23 9.42
C ILE A 133 -2.56 -3.89 10.73
N SER A 134 -3.34 -3.70 11.80
CA SER A 134 -2.81 -3.37 13.13
C SER A 134 -1.85 -4.43 13.64
N GLU A 135 -2.24 -5.71 13.58
CA GLU A 135 -1.39 -6.81 14.07
C GLU A 135 -0.18 -7.05 13.19
N ILE A 136 -0.35 -7.00 11.87
CA ILE A 136 0.77 -7.14 10.93
C ILE A 136 1.78 -6.00 11.14
N HIS A 137 1.32 -4.76 11.25
CA HIS A 137 2.20 -3.61 11.48
C HIS A 137 2.94 -3.75 12.81
N HIS A 138 2.23 -4.13 13.89
CA HIS A 138 2.84 -4.35 15.19
C HIS A 138 3.95 -5.40 15.14
N PHE A 139 3.70 -6.54 14.49
CA PHE A 139 4.69 -7.59 14.29
C PHE A 139 5.91 -7.11 13.50
N LEU A 140 5.70 -6.34 12.43
CA LEU A 140 6.74 -5.80 11.55
C LEU A 140 7.58 -4.68 12.19
N LEU A 141 7.22 -4.21 13.40
CA LEU A 141 8.11 -3.33 14.17
C LEU A 141 9.39 -4.08 14.57
N ASP A 142 9.28 -5.34 14.97
CA ASP A 142 10.41 -6.09 15.53
C ASP A 142 10.89 -7.22 14.59
N HIS A 143 10.15 -7.50 13.52
CA HIS A 143 10.44 -8.58 12.59
C HIS A 143 10.59 -8.08 11.15
N GLU A 144 11.50 -8.73 10.44
CA GLU A 144 11.78 -8.50 9.03
C GLU A 144 11.10 -9.61 8.20
N MET A 145 9.89 -9.35 7.69
CA MET A 145 9.10 -10.29 6.89
C MET A 145 8.27 -9.54 5.83
N LEU A 146 8.11 -10.12 4.65
CA LEU A 146 7.22 -9.61 3.60
C LEU A 146 5.81 -10.16 3.80
N VAL A 147 4.84 -9.28 4.05
CA VAL A 147 3.47 -9.71 4.36
C VAL A 147 2.51 -9.23 3.29
N TYR A 148 1.79 -10.16 2.67
CA TYR A 148 0.75 -9.86 1.71
C TYR A 148 -0.63 -10.00 2.35
N LEU A 149 -1.48 -8.99 2.21
CA LEU A 149 -2.92 -9.12 2.44
C LEU A 149 -3.61 -9.25 1.09
N VAL A 150 -4.05 -10.47 0.78
CA VAL A 150 -4.62 -10.85 -0.51
C VAL A 150 -6.14 -10.68 -0.48
N VAL A 151 -6.64 -9.79 -1.34
CA VAL A 151 -8.07 -9.50 -1.49
C VAL A 151 -8.54 -9.94 -2.87
N PHE A 152 -9.60 -10.76 -2.92
CA PHE A 152 -10.11 -11.32 -4.18
C PHE A 152 -11.12 -10.38 -4.89
N ASP A 153 -11.82 -9.52 -4.13
CA ASP A 153 -13.00 -8.76 -4.57
C ASP A 153 -12.89 -7.26 -4.23
N LYS A 154 -13.40 -6.38 -5.13
CA LYS A 154 -13.45 -4.92 -4.95
C LYS A 154 -14.23 -4.49 -3.69
N GLN A 155 -15.26 -5.22 -3.31
CA GLN A 155 -16.08 -4.99 -2.11
C GLN A 155 -15.46 -5.59 -0.84
N SER A 156 -14.40 -6.40 -0.94
CA SER A 156 -13.73 -7.02 0.22
C SER A 156 -12.77 -6.06 0.92
N PHE A 157 -12.39 -5.01 0.21
CA PHE A 157 -11.59 -3.92 0.71
C PHE A 157 -12.54 -2.91 1.39
N GLY A 158 -12.62 -2.98 2.72
CA GLY A 158 -13.64 -2.33 3.55
C GLY A 158 -13.47 -0.83 3.71
N ILE A 159 -13.38 -0.07 2.62
CA ILE A 159 -13.54 1.38 2.71
C ILE A 159 -14.96 1.68 3.21
N SER A 160 -15.08 2.45 4.30
CA SER A 160 -16.41 2.80 4.79
C SER A 160 -17.19 3.48 3.66
N GLU A 161 -18.47 3.14 3.47
CA GLU A 161 -19.28 3.72 2.39
C GLU A 161 -19.27 5.26 2.45
N LYS A 162 -19.17 5.81 3.66
CA LYS A 162 -19.00 7.25 3.89
C LYS A 162 -17.68 7.78 3.34
N LEU A 163 -16.55 7.14 3.64
CA LEU A 163 -15.22 7.53 3.15
C LEU A 163 -15.12 7.37 1.64
N TYR A 164 -15.66 6.28 1.09
CA TYR A 164 -15.69 6.10 -0.36
C TYR A 164 -16.50 7.20 -1.05
N ARG A 165 -17.68 7.54 -0.51
CA ARG A 165 -18.50 8.63 -1.05
C ARG A 165 -17.82 9.99 -0.95
N SER A 166 -17.14 10.28 0.17
CA SER A 166 -16.45 11.56 0.34
C SER A 166 -15.24 11.70 -0.57
N VAL A 167 -14.39 10.66 -0.66
CA VAL A 167 -13.26 10.63 -1.61
C VAL A 167 -13.79 10.71 -3.04
N LYS A 168 -14.85 9.96 -3.38
CA LYS A 168 -15.45 10.01 -4.73
C LYS A 168 -15.92 11.41 -5.08
N GLN A 169 -16.68 12.06 -4.18
CA GLN A 169 -17.16 13.42 -4.40
C GLN A 169 -15.99 14.39 -4.58
N PHE A 170 -14.96 14.30 -3.75
CA PHE A 170 -13.79 15.16 -3.87
C PHE A 170 -13.05 14.96 -5.19
N VAL A 171 -12.88 13.70 -5.62
CA VAL A 171 -12.28 13.37 -6.92
C VAL A 171 -13.14 13.91 -8.06
N ASP A 172 -14.45 13.71 -8.03
CA ASP A 172 -15.36 14.22 -9.08
C ASP A 172 -15.34 15.77 -9.16
N GLU A 173 -15.08 16.47 -8.05
CA GLU A 173 -14.98 17.94 -8.00
C GLU A 173 -13.60 18.49 -8.38
N ASN A 174 -12.52 17.74 -8.15
CA ASN A 174 -11.14 18.23 -8.27
C ASN A 174 -10.31 17.55 -9.37
N TYR A 175 -10.83 16.49 -9.99
CA TYR A 175 -10.18 15.76 -11.08
C TYR A 175 -10.90 15.99 -12.42
N ILE A 176 -10.13 16.39 -13.44
CA ILE A 176 -10.66 16.60 -14.80
C ILE A 176 -10.39 15.32 -15.62
N ASP A 177 -11.45 14.63 -16.06
CA ASP A 177 -11.33 13.44 -16.91
C ASP A 177 -10.94 13.81 -18.35
N GLU A 178 -9.97 13.09 -18.94
CA GLU A 178 -9.59 13.24 -20.36
C GLU A 178 -10.80 13.05 -21.30
N GLN A 179 -11.83 12.31 -20.87
CA GLN A 179 -13.04 12.11 -21.66
C GLN A 179 -13.93 13.36 -21.82
N GLU A 180 -13.84 14.34 -20.92
CA GLU A 180 -14.61 15.60 -21.02
C GLU A 180 -13.95 16.63 -21.95
N ILE A 181 -12.64 16.53 -22.17
CA ILE A 181 -11.90 17.45 -23.05
C ILE A 181 -11.69 16.79 -24.42
N ARG A 182 -12.76 16.70 -25.19
CA ARG A 182 -12.66 16.40 -26.63
C ARG A 182 -12.21 17.67 -27.37
N TYR A 183 -10.92 18.00 -27.33
CA TYR A 183 -10.37 18.93 -28.32
C TYR A 183 -10.52 18.28 -29.71
N PRO A 184 -11.26 18.87 -30.65
CA PRO A 184 -11.22 18.40 -32.02
C PRO A 184 -9.81 18.64 -32.55
N ARG A 185 -9.00 17.58 -32.67
CA ARG A 185 -7.78 17.57 -33.50
C ARG A 185 -8.18 17.68 -34.97
N ASN A 186 -8.76 18.81 -35.36
CA ASN A 186 -8.86 19.19 -36.76
C ASN A 186 -7.58 19.93 -37.13
N ARG A 187 -6.57 19.13 -37.51
CA ARG A 187 -5.44 19.60 -38.28
C ARG A 187 -5.93 19.83 -39.72
N LYS A 188 -6.54 20.98 -39.98
CA LYS A 188 -6.48 21.60 -41.31
C LYS A 188 -5.48 22.73 -41.22
N MET A 189 -4.32 22.53 -41.84
CA MET A 189 -3.50 23.63 -42.32
C MET A 189 -4.42 24.61 -43.05
N VAL A 190 -4.55 25.81 -42.49
CA VAL A 190 -4.87 26.98 -43.30
C VAL A 190 -3.51 27.54 -43.69
N GLU A 191 -3.07 27.20 -44.90
CA GLU A 191 -2.10 28.03 -45.61
C GLU A 191 -2.73 29.41 -45.79
N GLN A 192 -2.15 30.42 -45.15
CA GLN A 192 -2.22 31.79 -45.66
C GLN A 192 -1.01 32.58 -45.16
N ASP A 193 -0.05 32.64 -46.09
CA ASP A 193 0.87 33.72 -46.40
C ASP A 193 1.87 34.22 -45.37
N ILE A 194 3.10 33.81 -45.68
CA ILE A 194 4.36 34.50 -45.40
C ILE A 194 4.24 35.97 -45.83
N MET A 195 4.44 36.88 -44.87
CA MET A 195 5.16 38.13 -45.10
C MET A 195 6.31 38.17 -44.10
N ALA A 196 7.51 37.90 -44.61
CA ALA A 196 8.77 38.20 -43.97
C ALA A 196 8.88 39.71 -43.74
N ASP A 197 9.48 40.16 -42.64
CA ASP A 197 10.91 40.51 -42.62
C ASP A 197 11.29 41.22 -41.30
N ALA A 198 12.57 41.12 -40.95
CA ALA A 198 13.32 42.01 -40.05
C ALA A 198 13.03 42.00 -38.54
N ALA A 199 13.41 40.93 -37.83
CA ALA A 199 13.85 41.03 -36.42
C ALA A 199 14.76 39.88 -35.92
N PHE A 200 15.19 38.95 -36.78
CA PHE A 200 15.98 37.77 -36.38
C PHE A 200 17.50 38.01 -36.40
N GLY A 201 17.94 39.21 -36.01
CA GLY A 201 19.35 39.63 -36.07
C GLY A 201 19.89 40.34 -34.84
N GLN A 202 19.17 40.38 -33.70
CA GLN A 202 19.65 41.07 -32.49
C GLN A 202 19.49 40.31 -31.16
N LEU A 203 19.14 39.02 -31.19
CA LEU A 203 19.04 38.19 -29.97
C LEU A 203 20.26 37.29 -29.72
N GLU A 204 21.29 37.35 -30.57
CA GLU A 204 22.55 36.61 -30.37
C GLU A 204 23.61 37.37 -29.55
N GLN A 205 23.31 38.58 -29.08
CA GLN A 205 24.20 39.36 -28.20
C GLN A 205 23.55 39.64 -26.85
N SER A 206 23.26 38.60 -26.06
CA SER A 206 23.10 38.70 -24.60
C SER A 206 22.84 37.37 -23.90
N ILE A 207 23.35 36.24 -24.41
CA ILE A 207 23.53 35.05 -23.54
C ILE A 207 24.77 35.33 -22.70
N SER A 208 24.56 36.09 -21.61
CA SER A 208 25.61 36.37 -20.64
C SER A 208 26.10 35.05 -20.05
N GLN A 209 27.42 34.91 -19.96
CA GLN A 209 28.11 33.81 -19.28
C GLN A 209 27.84 33.75 -17.76
N GLY A 210 26.76 34.37 -17.25
CA GLY A 210 26.35 34.34 -15.84
C GLY A 210 25.08 33.55 -15.55
N GLY A 211 24.24 33.24 -16.55
CA GLY A 211 22.91 32.66 -16.31
C GLY A 211 22.91 31.24 -15.76
N LEU A 212 23.76 30.36 -16.29
CA LEU A 212 23.83 28.96 -15.85
C LEU A 212 24.50 28.81 -14.48
N GLU A 213 25.58 29.57 -14.24
CA GLU A 213 26.32 29.51 -12.98
C GLU A 213 25.51 30.11 -11.82
N GLU A 214 24.71 31.15 -12.09
CA GLU A 214 23.76 31.71 -11.13
C GLU A 214 22.53 30.82 -10.93
N ALA A 215 22.05 30.13 -11.97
CA ALA A 215 21.01 29.10 -11.84
C ALA A 215 21.48 27.90 -11.02
N LEU A 216 22.73 27.46 -11.18
CA LEU A 216 23.34 26.40 -10.37
C LEU A 216 23.53 26.79 -8.90
N LYS A 217 23.70 28.09 -8.60
CA LYS A 217 23.75 28.60 -7.21
C LYS A 217 22.37 28.65 -6.54
N ARG A 218 21.28 28.59 -7.30
CA ARG A 218 19.88 28.56 -6.80
C ARG A 218 19.32 27.15 -6.69
N MET A 219 20.14 26.11 -6.80
CA MET A 219 19.66 24.73 -6.68
C MET A 219 19.04 24.52 -5.29
N ASN A 220 17.81 24.00 -5.29
CA ASN A 220 17.11 23.60 -4.08
C ASN A 220 17.90 22.49 -3.36
N GLU A 221 17.69 22.41 -2.04
CA GLU A 221 18.32 21.35 -1.25
C GLU A 221 17.90 19.95 -1.76
N PRO A 222 18.81 18.96 -1.81
CA PRO A 222 18.47 17.62 -2.27
C PRO A 222 17.41 16.97 -1.37
N PHE A 223 16.54 16.13 -1.96
CA PHE A 223 15.49 15.39 -1.24
C PHE A 223 15.95 14.76 0.07
N SER A 224 17.09 14.05 0.07
CA SER A 224 17.61 13.39 1.27
C SER A 224 17.87 14.36 2.44
N VAL A 225 18.31 15.59 2.14
CA VAL A 225 18.55 16.62 3.15
C VAL A 225 17.22 17.17 3.67
N ARG A 226 16.29 17.47 2.76
CA ARG A 226 14.95 17.95 3.11
C ARG A 226 14.19 16.97 4.00
N LEU A 227 14.21 15.70 3.61
CA LEU A 227 13.56 14.62 4.37
C LEU A 227 14.11 14.53 5.79
N LEU A 228 15.44 14.52 5.95
CA LEU A 228 16.06 14.43 7.27
C LEU A 228 15.74 15.65 8.15
N ARG A 229 15.67 16.83 7.54
CA ARG A 229 15.27 18.05 8.26
C ARG A 229 13.84 17.96 8.79
N PHE A 230 12.90 17.49 7.98
CA PHE A 230 11.53 17.26 8.44
C PHE A 230 11.45 16.16 9.52
N ILE A 231 12.27 15.11 9.43
CA ILE A 231 12.35 14.07 10.48
C ILE A 231 12.74 14.70 11.82
N ASP A 232 13.77 15.56 11.81
CA ASP A 232 14.22 16.28 13.00
C ASP A 232 13.15 17.27 13.51
N GLU A 233 12.56 18.07 12.63
CA GLU A 233 11.52 19.07 12.96
C GLU A 233 10.26 18.42 13.56
N LYS A 234 9.85 17.25 13.04
CA LYS A 234 8.72 16.47 13.56
C LYS A 234 9.10 15.59 14.77
N ASN A 235 10.34 15.68 15.27
CA ASN A 235 10.86 14.91 16.40
C ASN A 235 10.66 13.39 16.26
N MET A 236 10.82 12.85 15.04
CA MET A 236 10.66 11.42 14.77
C MET A 236 12.02 10.75 14.59
N SER A 237 12.14 9.47 14.94
CA SER A 237 13.36 8.72 14.64
C SER A 237 13.38 8.26 13.19
N ASP A 238 14.56 8.08 12.61
CA ASP A 238 14.74 7.43 11.29
C ASP A 238 13.95 6.11 11.21
N VAL A 239 13.99 5.32 12.28
CA VAL A 239 13.34 4.00 12.36
C VAL A 239 11.82 4.11 12.30
N ASP A 240 11.24 5.00 13.09
CA ASP A 240 9.80 5.21 13.09
C ASP A 240 9.34 5.79 11.76
N THR A 241 10.15 6.64 11.14
CA THR A 241 9.84 7.28 9.87
C THR A 241 9.67 6.26 8.75
N TYR A 242 10.67 5.41 8.50
CA TYR A 242 10.55 4.45 7.41
C TYR A 242 9.52 3.36 7.71
N LYS A 243 9.31 2.98 8.98
CA LYS A 243 8.27 2.01 9.37
C LYS A 243 6.87 2.56 9.14
N LYS A 244 6.59 3.80 9.56
CA LYS A 244 5.29 4.46 9.31
C LYS A 244 5.05 4.72 7.82
N ALA A 245 6.09 5.02 7.06
CA ALA A 245 6.03 5.15 5.60
C ALA A 245 5.84 3.80 4.88
N ASN A 246 5.88 2.68 5.63
CA ASN A 246 5.89 1.32 5.08
C ASN A 246 7.04 1.08 4.10
N ILE A 247 8.21 1.70 4.33
CA ILE A 247 9.39 1.61 3.47
C ILE A 247 10.41 0.62 4.03
N ASP A 248 11.08 -0.11 3.14
CA ASP A 248 12.18 -0.98 3.52
C ASP A 248 13.39 -0.21 4.09
N ARG A 249 14.05 -0.78 5.09
CA ARG A 249 15.22 -0.19 5.75
C ARG A 249 16.39 -0.01 4.79
N LYS A 250 16.61 -0.94 3.83
CA LYS A 250 17.69 -0.80 2.82
C LYS A 250 17.37 0.34 1.86
N LEU A 251 16.10 0.48 1.44
CA LEU A 251 15.66 1.61 0.63
C LEU A 251 15.86 2.94 1.38
N PHE A 252 15.45 3.03 2.65
CA PHE A 252 15.68 4.22 3.47
C PHE A 252 17.18 4.52 3.64
N SER A 253 18.01 3.50 3.90
CA SER A 253 19.47 3.65 3.99
C SER A 253 20.08 4.19 2.69
N LYS A 254 19.58 3.73 1.53
CA LYS A 254 20.00 4.24 0.22
C LYS A 254 19.65 5.71 0.06
N ILE A 255 18.43 6.10 0.41
CA ILE A 255 17.97 7.51 0.41
C ILE A 255 18.89 8.37 1.30
N ARG A 256 19.10 7.93 2.54
CA ARG A 256 19.87 8.69 3.55
C ARG A 256 21.33 8.90 3.15
N ASN A 257 21.96 7.89 2.56
CA ASN A 257 23.39 7.93 2.27
C ASN A 257 23.72 8.44 0.85
N SER A 258 22.72 8.54 -0.04
CA SER A 258 22.93 8.92 -1.44
C SER A 258 22.29 10.27 -1.73
N LYS A 259 23.08 11.36 -1.68
CA LYS A 259 22.56 12.73 -1.86
C LYS A 259 21.81 12.96 -3.17
N ASN A 260 22.19 12.25 -4.23
CA ASN A 260 21.59 12.36 -5.56
C ASN A 260 20.55 11.28 -5.85
N TYR A 261 20.13 10.50 -4.84
CA TYR A 261 19.09 9.50 -5.04
C TYR A 261 17.72 10.16 -5.05
N THR A 262 17.01 10.03 -6.17
CA THR A 262 15.64 10.49 -6.32
C THR A 262 14.69 9.29 -6.15
N PRO A 263 13.95 9.17 -5.04
CA PRO A 263 12.93 8.15 -4.89
C PRO A 263 11.74 8.39 -5.84
N MET A 264 10.88 7.39 -6.01
CA MET A 264 9.63 7.56 -6.77
C MET A 264 8.66 8.51 -6.03
N LYS A 265 7.80 9.20 -6.77
CA LYS A 265 6.77 10.09 -6.21
C LYS A 265 5.96 9.47 -5.07
N LYS A 266 5.46 8.24 -5.25
CA LYS A 266 4.70 7.51 -4.22
C LYS A 266 5.51 7.27 -2.92
N THR A 267 6.83 7.13 -3.04
CA THR A 267 7.73 6.98 -1.89
C THR A 267 7.92 8.31 -1.17
N VAL A 268 8.03 9.42 -1.91
CA VAL A 268 8.08 10.77 -1.33
C VAL A 268 6.80 11.05 -0.54
N ILE A 269 5.64 10.78 -1.14
CA ILE A 269 4.35 10.95 -0.49
C ILE A 269 4.21 10.05 0.73
N ALA A 270 4.67 8.79 0.67
CA ALA A 270 4.67 7.91 1.84
C ALA A 270 5.44 8.50 3.03
N PHE A 271 6.56 9.20 2.78
CA PHE A 271 7.26 9.94 3.84
C PHE A 271 6.50 11.17 4.31
N ALA A 272 5.88 11.95 3.41
CA ALA A 272 5.04 13.08 3.78
C ALA A 272 3.90 12.66 4.71
N ILE A 273 3.22 11.56 4.37
CA ILE A 273 2.17 10.96 5.21
C ILE A 273 2.73 10.46 6.54
N ALA A 274 3.88 9.77 6.54
CA ALA A 274 4.50 9.27 7.77
C ALA A 274 4.90 10.38 8.75
N LEU A 275 5.33 11.52 8.20
CA LEU A 275 5.72 12.73 8.92
C LEU A 275 4.54 13.67 9.25
N GLN A 276 3.33 13.34 8.76
CA GLN A 276 2.13 14.16 8.93
C GLN A 276 2.36 15.60 8.43
N LEU A 277 2.94 15.71 7.22
CA LEU A 277 3.18 16.99 6.58
C LEU A 277 1.87 17.58 6.04
N ASP A 278 1.66 18.88 6.22
CA ASP A 278 0.57 19.60 5.56
C ASP A 278 0.82 19.74 4.04
N LEU A 279 -0.09 20.38 3.31
CA LEU A 279 0.04 20.53 1.85
C LEU A 279 1.28 21.33 1.43
N ASP A 280 1.61 22.40 2.16
CA ASP A 280 2.75 23.27 1.83
C ASP A 280 4.08 22.54 2.11
N GLU A 281 4.17 21.87 3.26
CA GLU A 281 5.30 21.02 3.63
C GLU A 281 5.45 19.83 2.65
N THR A 282 4.33 19.25 2.21
CA THR A 282 4.32 18.14 1.24
C THR A 282 4.79 18.58 -0.14
N GLU A 283 4.32 19.71 -0.65
CA GLU A 283 4.83 20.29 -1.91
C GLU A 283 6.31 20.62 -1.81
N GLU A 284 6.76 21.16 -0.67
CA GLU A 284 8.19 21.44 -0.45
C GLU A 284 9.04 20.16 -0.49
N LEU A 285 8.56 19.07 0.09
CA LEU A 285 9.23 17.77 0.03
C LEU A 285 9.20 17.18 -1.40
N LEU A 286 8.08 17.31 -2.12
CA LEU A 286 7.94 16.84 -3.49
C LEU A 286 8.85 17.60 -4.47
N ASP A 287 8.93 18.93 -4.35
CA ASP A 287 9.78 19.77 -5.19
C ASP A 287 11.26 19.38 -5.07
N SER A 288 11.70 19.05 -3.85
CA SER A 288 13.08 18.57 -3.60
C SER A 288 13.42 17.25 -4.32
N ALA A 289 12.41 16.49 -4.77
CA ALA A 289 12.53 15.29 -5.58
C ALA A 289 12.09 15.47 -7.05
N GLY A 290 11.69 16.69 -7.45
CA GLY A 290 11.23 17.01 -8.81
C GLY A 290 9.80 16.57 -9.11
N TYR A 291 8.93 16.54 -8.10
CA TYR A 291 7.51 16.22 -8.23
C TYR A 291 6.63 17.37 -7.71
N THR A 292 5.33 17.31 -8.03
CA THR A 292 4.28 18.20 -7.51
C THR A 292 2.96 17.44 -7.54
N LEU A 293 1.99 17.76 -6.69
CA LEU A 293 0.64 17.21 -6.78
C LEU A 293 -0.12 17.90 -7.92
N THR A 294 -0.78 17.10 -8.77
CA THR A 294 -1.46 17.58 -9.97
C THR A 294 -2.92 17.17 -9.97
N ARG A 295 -3.80 18.14 -10.22
CA ARG A 295 -5.26 17.88 -10.35
C ARG A 295 -5.66 17.04 -11.56
N SER A 296 -4.74 16.84 -12.51
CA SER A 296 -4.91 15.94 -13.65
C SER A 296 -4.55 14.49 -13.33
N ASN A 297 -4.16 14.17 -12.10
CA ASN A 297 -3.84 12.82 -11.67
C ASN A 297 -4.73 12.41 -10.49
N LYS A 298 -5.51 11.33 -10.67
CA LYS A 298 -6.45 10.85 -9.65
C LYS A 298 -5.76 10.42 -8.37
N PHE A 299 -4.56 9.83 -8.48
CA PHE A 299 -3.75 9.49 -7.32
C PHE A 299 -3.40 10.76 -6.51
N ASP A 300 -2.95 11.84 -7.16
CA ASP A 300 -2.58 13.08 -6.46
C ASP A 300 -3.79 13.73 -5.78
N VAL A 301 -4.94 13.79 -6.46
CA VAL A 301 -6.19 14.35 -5.90
C VAL A 301 -6.66 13.57 -4.67
N ILE A 302 -6.51 12.24 -4.68
CA ILE A 302 -6.81 11.43 -3.50
C ILE A 302 -5.84 11.75 -2.35
N ILE A 303 -4.54 11.90 -2.63
CA ILE A 303 -3.56 12.28 -1.60
C ILE A 303 -3.87 13.66 -1.02
N GLU A 304 -4.15 14.67 -1.86
CA GLU A 304 -4.56 16.01 -1.43
C GLU A 304 -5.74 15.94 -0.46
N TYR A 305 -6.79 15.18 -0.81
CA TYR A 305 -7.94 14.98 0.07
C TYR A 305 -7.56 14.51 1.47
N PHE A 306 -6.72 13.48 1.58
CA PHE A 306 -6.36 12.92 2.89
C PHE A 306 -5.50 13.89 3.72
N ILE A 307 -4.61 14.65 3.09
CA ILE A 307 -3.80 15.68 3.76
C ILE A 307 -4.71 16.83 4.24
N GLU A 308 -5.64 17.30 3.41
CA GLU A 308 -6.60 18.35 3.80
C GLU A 308 -7.52 17.93 4.95
N GLN A 309 -7.84 16.65 5.05
CA GLN A 309 -8.62 16.11 6.17
C GLN A 309 -7.76 15.77 7.40
N GLU A 310 -6.47 16.09 7.38
CA GLU A 310 -5.48 15.72 8.41
C GLU A 310 -5.47 14.22 8.72
N ASN A 311 -5.81 13.39 7.73
CA ASN A 311 -5.90 11.95 7.86
C ASN A 311 -4.68 11.26 7.25
N TYR A 312 -3.63 11.14 8.07
CA TYR A 312 -2.35 10.54 7.69
C TYR A 312 -2.27 9.02 7.90
N ARG A 313 -3.40 8.34 8.05
CA ARG A 313 -3.45 6.90 8.23
C ARG A 313 -3.19 6.21 6.90
N ILE A 314 -1.92 5.81 6.66
CA ILE A 314 -1.49 5.20 5.40
C ILE A 314 -2.36 4.02 4.93
N HIS A 315 -2.96 3.28 5.87
CA HIS A 315 -3.91 2.23 5.54
C HIS A 315 -5.17 2.81 4.91
N GLU A 316 -5.88 3.75 5.57
CA GLU A 316 -7.07 4.45 5.06
C GLU A 316 -6.84 5.09 3.68
N ILE A 317 -5.64 5.64 3.48
CA ILE A 317 -5.22 6.20 2.18
C ILE A 317 -5.09 5.07 1.14
N ASN A 318 -4.37 4.01 1.46
CA ASN A 318 -4.24 2.85 0.57
C ASN A 318 -5.59 2.18 0.29
N GLU A 319 -6.54 2.27 1.22
CA GLU A 319 -7.91 1.80 1.00
C GLU A 319 -8.62 2.55 -0.12
N ALA A 320 -8.56 3.88 -0.05
CA ALA A 320 -9.09 4.74 -1.09
C ALA A 320 -8.35 4.52 -2.40
N LEU A 321 -7.01 4.56 -2.39
CA LEU A 321 -6.22 4.35 -3.59
C LEU A 321 -6.57 3.03 -4.28
N PHE A 322 -6.68 1.93 -3.52
CA PHE A 322 -7.12 0.64 -4.03
C PHE A 322 -8.53 0.70 -4.63
N ALA A 323 -9.49 1.34 -3.94
CA ALA A 323 -10.87 1.45 -4.39
C ALA A 323 -11.02 2.24 -5.71
N PHE A 324 -10.10 3.18 -5.96
CA PHE A 324 -10.03 3.99 -7.20
C PHE A 324 -9.03 3.45 -8.23
N ASP A 325 -8.58 2.20 -8.08
CA ASP A 325 -7.63 1.52 -8.98
C ASP A 325 -6.31 2.32 -9.16
N GLN A 326 -5.84 2.97 -8.09
CA GLN A 326 -4.60 3.76 -8.04
C GLN A 326 -3.44 3.01 -7.36
N PRO A 327 -2.17 3.37 -7.64
CA PRO A 327 -1.01 2.79 -6.96
C PRO A 327 -1.02 3.03 -5.45
N LEU A 328 -0.62 2.02 -4.67
CA LEU A 328 -0.54 2.14 -3.21
C LEU A 328 0.76 2.82 -2.75
N LEU A 329 0.70 3.48 -1.58
CA LEU A 329 1.84 4.05 -0.87
C LEU A 329 2.62 2.97 -0.11
N GLY A 330 3.93 3.14 -0.03
CA GLY A 330 4.80 2.30 0.80
C GLY A 330 5.04 0.89 0.25
N ALA A 331 5.09 0.72 -1.07
CA ALA A 331 5.54 -0.50 -1.75
C ALA A 331 6.71 -0.16 -2.68
#